data_AF-A0A848YDG8-F1
#
_entry.id   AF-A0A848YDG8-F1
#
_cell.length_a   1.000
_cell.length_b   1.000
_cell.length_c   1.000
_cell.angle_alpha   90.00
_cell.angle_beta   90.00
_cell.angle_gamma   90.00
#
_symmetry.space_group_name_H-M   'P 1'
#
loop_
_entity.id
_entity.type
_entity.pdbx_description
1 polymer ?
#
loop_
_entity_poly.entity_id
_entity_poly.type
_entity_poly.pdbx_seq_one_letter_code
_entity_poly.pdbx_strand_id
1 'polypeptide(L)' 'MPFEELLTRFNLLMAEMENQPEDAHELFEQLHMELNQLKATGQPLPEDLLKFERQLERELEARSDKGSAKG' A
#
# COMPACT_ATOMS: atom_id res chain seq x y z
N MET A 1 -13.22 -14.03 -3.24
CA MET A 1 -13.56 -12.71 -3.79
C MET A 1 -12.25 -11.93 -3.90
N PRO A 2 -11.85 -11.42 -5.09
CA PRO A 2 -10.53 -10.78 -5.27
C PRO A 2 -10.30 -9.57 -4.33
N PHE A 3 -11.38 -8.87 -3.96
CA PHE A 3 -11.33 -7.72 -3.05
C PHE A 3 -11.04 -8.07 -1.58
N GLU A 4 -11.63 -9.14 -1.05
CA GLU A 4 -11.43 -9.57 0.33
C GLU A 4 -10.01 -10.08 0.58
N GLU A 5 -9.44 -10.74 -0.43
CA GLU A 5 -8.06 -11.22 -0.41
C GLU A 5 -7.07 -10.05 -0.39
N LEU A 6 -7.32 -9.02 -1.20
CA LEU A 6 -6.53 -7.78 -1.18
C LEU A 6 -6.58 -7.08 0.17
N LEU A 7 -7.77 -6.93 0.76
CA LEU A 7 -7.93 -6.37 2.11
C LEU A 7 -7.16 -7.17 3.16
N THR A 8 -7.16 -8.50 3.06
CA THR A 8 -6.42 -9.37 3.98
C THR A 8 -4.92 -9.18 3.82
N ARG A 9 -4.41 -9.22 2.58
CA ARG A 9 -2.99 -9.05 2.26
C ARG A 9 -2.49 -7.66 2.67
N PHE A 10 -3.34 -6.63 2.54
CA PHE A 10 -3.05 -5.27 2.99
C PHE A 10 -2.94 -5.16 4.51
N ASN A 11 -3.88 -5.75 5.26
CA ASN A 11 -3.82 -5.75 6.73
C ASN A 11 -2.56 -6.48 7.24
N LEU A 12 -2.17 -7.56 6.56
CA LEU A 12 -0.92 -8.26 6.85
C LEU A 12 0.29 -7.35 6.60
N LEU A 13 0.31 -6.64 5.47
CA LEU A 13 1.38 -5.71 5.14
C LEU A 13 1.54 -4.61 6.19
N MET A 14 0.44 -4.02 6.65
CA MET A 14 0.48 -2.99 7.70
C MET A 14 1.11 -3.53 9.00
N ALA A 15 0.81 -4.78 9.37
CA ALA A 15 1.42 -5.43 10.52
C ALA A 15 2.92 -5.73 10.28
N GLU A 16 3.30 -6.09 9.05
CA GLU A 16 4.70 -6.30 8.69
C GLU A 16 5.49 -4.98 8.63
N MET A 17 4.91 -3.88 8.14
CA MET A 17 5.52 -2.55 8.14
C MET A 17 5.95 -2.06 9.53
N GLU A 18 5.24 -2.49 10.59
CA GLU A 18 5.60 -2.19 11.98
C GLU A 18 6.82 -3.00 12.46
N ASN A 19 7.03 -4.20 11.93
CA ASN A 19 8.07 -5.12 12.38
C ASN A 19 9.32 -5.12 11.48
N GLN A 20 9.13 -5.06 10.15
CA GLN A 20 10.17 -5.17 9.12
C GLN A 20 9.85 -4.23 7.94
N PRO A 21 10.28 -2.96 8.04
CA PRO A 21 9.91 -1.94 7.05
C PRO A 21 10.59 -2.07 5.69
N GLU A 22 11.68 -2.84 5.58
CA GLU A 22 12.44 -3.04 4.34
C GLU A 22 11.67 -3.95 3.36
N ASP A 23 11.23 -5.12 3.84
CA ASP A 23 10.43 -6.07 3.06
C ASP A 23 9.04 -5.53 2.71
N ALA A 24 8.50 -4.67 3.57
CA ALA A 24 7.20 -4.08 3.35
C ALA A 24 7.14 -3.11 2.16
N HIS A 25 8.28 -2.54 1.75
CA HIS A 25 8.32 -1.66 0.58
C HIS A 25 8.03 -2.43 -0.72
N GLU A 26 8.68 -3.58 -0.92
CA GLU A 26 8.47 -4.41 -2.11
C GLU A 26 7.02 -4.95 -2.17
N LEU A 27 6.51 -5.43 -1.04
CA LEU A 27 5.11 -5.89 -0.94
C LEU A 27 4.12 -4.77 -1.20
N PHE A 28 4.41 -3.55 -0.75
CA PHE A 28 3.59 -2.40 -1.08
C PHE A 28 3.56 -2.11 -2.57
N GLU A 29 4.73 -2.06 -3.23
CA GLU A 29 4.79 -1.77 -4.66
C GLU A 29 3.96 -2.77 -5.47
N GLN A 30 4.05 -4.05 -5.09
CA GLN A 30 3.25 -5.10 -5.71
C GLN A 30 1.74 -4.90 -5.48
N LEU A 31 1.31 -4.59 -4.25
CA LEU A 31 -0.09 -4.32 -3.92
C LEU A 31 -0.64 -3.07 -4.61
N HIS A 32 0.16 -2.00 -4.68
CA HIS A 32 -0.21 -0.76 -5.35
C HIS A 32 -0.36 -0.96 -6.86
N MET A 33 0.49 -1.81 -7.46
CA MET A 33 0.35 -2.19 -8.86
C MET A 33 -0.95 -2.98 -9.12
N GLU A 34 -1.29 -3.92 -8.24
CA GLU A 34 -2.57 -4.67 -8.27
C GLU A 34 -3.78 -3.74 -8.13
N LEU A 35 -3.74 -2.79 -7.18
CA LEU A 35 -4.78 -1.79 -6.99
C LEU A 35 -4.97 -0.89 -8.23
N ASN A 36 -3.87 -0.44 -8.84
CA ASN A 36 -3.93 0.36 -10.06
C ASN A 36 -4.49 -0.42 -11.25
N GLN A 37 -4.15 -1.71 -11.38
CA GLN A 37 -4.76 -2.58 -12.38
C GLN A 37 -6.26 -2.71 -12.16
N LEU A 38 -6.70 -2.91 -10.91
CA LEU A 38 -8.12 -2.97 -10.58
C LEU A 38 -8.85 -1.66 -10.87
N LYS A 39 -8.27 -0.50 -10.52
CA LYS A 39 -8.79 0.82 -10.90
C LYS A 39 -8.90 0.96 -12.41
N ALA A 40 -7.91 0.46 -13.16
CA ALA A 40 -7.91 0.49 -14.62
C ALA A 40 -9.01 -0.39 -15.24
N THR A 41 -9.52 -1.40 -14.53
CA THR A 41 -10.70 -2.17 -14.98
C THR A 41 -12.01 -1.36 -14.94
N GLY A 42 -11.99 -0.16 -14.35
CA GLY A 42 -13.17 0.72 -14.24
C GLY A 42 -14.15 0.31 -13.14
N GLN A 43 -13.81 -0.68 -12.32
CA GLN A 43 -14.63 -1.09 -11.18
C GLN A 43 -14.35 -0.18 -9.97
N PRO A 44 -15.38 0.24 -9.23
CA PRO A 44 -15.18 1.03 -8.02
C PRO A 44 -14.50 0.18 -6.95
N LEU A 45 -13.35 0.62 -6.47
CA LEU A 45 -12.72 0.04 -5.28
C LEU A 45 -13.58 0.35 -4.03
N PRO A 46 -13.71 -0.58 -3.08
CA PRO A 46 -14.24 -0.33 -1.76
C PRO A 46 -13.56 0.86 -1.08
N GLU A 47 -14.36 1.63 -0.33
CA GLU A 47 -13.89 2.82 0.37
C GLU A 47 -12.80 2.51 1.40
N ASP A 48 -12.84 1.31 1.99
CA ASP A 48 -11.82 0.82 2.91
C ASP A 48 -10.46 0.73 2.22
N LEU A 49 -10.37 0.08 1.06
CA LEU A 49 -9.12 0.00 0.27
C LEU A 49 -8.61 1.39 -0.12
N LEU A 50 -9.50 2.30 -0.50
CA LEU A 50 -9.12 3.68 -0.83
C LEU A 50 -8.58 4.46 0.37
N LYS A 51 -9.16 4.30 1.57
CA LYS A 51 -8.66 4.91 2.81
C LYS A 51 -7.28 4.37 3.15
N PHE A 52 -7.13 3.06 3.02
CA PHE A 52 -5.91 2.33 3.30
C PHE A 52 -4.76 2.72 2.36
N GLU A 53 -4.99 2.70 1.05
CA GLU A 53 -4.01 3.15 0.05
C GLU A 53 -3.48 4.55 0.36
N ARG A 54 -4.38 5.52 0.64
CA ARG A 54 -3.97 6.89 1.01
C ARG A 54 -3.16 6.95 2.31
N GLN A 55 -3.42 6.08 3.27
CA GLN A 55 -2.66 6.04 4.52
C GLN A 55 -1.25 5.52 4.27
N LEU A 56 -1.13 4.50 3.42
CA LEU A 56 0.14 3.84 3.15
C LEU A 56 1.02 4.68 2.21
N GLU A 57 0.42 5.38 1.25
CA GLU A 57 1.08 6.38 0.41
C GLU A 57 1.69 7.51 1.27
N ARG A 58 0.96 8.02 2.27
CA ARG A 58 1.50 9.00 3.24
C ARG A 58 2.66 8.46 4.05
N GLU A 59 2.61 7.22 4.50
CA GLU A 59 3.70 6.58 5.24
C GLU A 59 4.97 6.45 4.38
N LEU A 60 4.81 6.13 3.09
CA LEU A 60 5.91 6.04 2.13
C LEU A 60 6.49 7.39 1.74
N GLU A 61 5.65 8.40 1.50
CA GLU A 61 6.09 9.76 1.26
C GLU A 61 6.88 10.30 2.47
N ALA A 62 6.35 10.10 3.68
CA ALA A 62 7.01 10.51 4.92
C ALA A 62 8.37 9.82 5.15
N ARG A 63 8.56 8.61 4.62
CA ARG A 63 9.82 7.87 4.68
C ARG A 63 10.79 8.25 3.56
N SER A 64 10.28 8.48 2.36
CA SER A 64 11.06 8.89 1.18
C SER A 64 11.63 10.31 1.33
N ASP A 65 10.88 11.22 1.97
CA ASP A 65 11.33 12.58 2.26
C ASP A 65 12.51 12.62 3.27
N LYS A 66 12.52 11.70 4.23
CA LYS A 66 13.64 11.56 5.19
C LYS A 66 14.95 11.06 4.57
N GLY A 67 14.93 10.54 3.34
CA GLY A 67 16.12 10.13 2.59
C GLY A 67 16.77 11.24 1.76
N SER A 68 16.07 12.35 1.47
CA SER A 68 16.59 13.44 0.61
C SER A 68 17.22 14.61 1.36
N ALA A 69 17.24 14.62 2.70
CA ALA A 69 17.81 15.70 3.52
C ALA A 69 19.29 15.52 3.89
N LYS A 70 20.12 14.96 2.99
CA LYS A 70 21.58 14.96 3.14
C LYS A 70 22.27 15.25 1.80
N GLY A 71 22.08 16.49 1.34
CA GLY A 71 22.98 17.17 0.40
C GLY A 71 24.01 18.00 1.14
#